data_AF-B4CX77-F1
#
_entry.id   AF-B4CX77-F1
#
_cell.length_a   1.000
_cell.length_b   1.000
_cell.length_c   1.000
_cell.angle_alpha   90.00
_cell.angle_beta   90.00
_cell.angle_gamma   90.00
#
_symmetry.space_group_name_H-M   'P 1'
#
loop_
_entity.id
_entity.type
_entity.pdbx_description
1 polymer ?
#
loop_
_entity_poly.entity_id
_entity_poly.type
_entity_poly.pdbx_seq_one_letter_code
_entity_poly.pdbx_strand_id
1 'polypeptide(L)'
;MREQVAEDLEAMQEVAQILDDHTEAGRRYGFTRMVEELRKSLLRELDYRLEAGNLRLLGEKLAGFTKIVVPQPIDDYSTSRVLTMEYVTGRKITKLSPLAKLDIDGEALAEELFRAYLQQILVDGFFHADPHPGNVFLTNDGRIALLDLGMTARIDGTLQEQLLKLLLAMSEGQSDRAADLAIRIGEPKEDFDELQFRRRMAEMVAEQQDATVSQRQVGKEVMQIKLIAADAGIRVPPQLTMLGKTLLNLDLVGRTLAPDFDPNESIRRNAAEIFRQRTMKTFNSGTFFTAMLETRELIEKLPMRLNQLLELLATNKLRLNVEAIDEDLLMAGMQKVANRITLGLILAALIVGAAMLMRVQTDFRIFGYPGLAILFFLGATAGAALLIWTILRGDTKPK
;
A
#
# COMPACT_ATOMS: atom_id res chain seq x y z
N MET A 1 43.12 -6.82 1.90
CA MET A 1 41.80 -6.13 1.97
C MET A 1 40.65 -7.09 1.75
N ARG A 2 40.43 -7.72 0.59
CA ARG A 2 39.34 -8.71 0.42
C ARG A 2 39.43 -9.90 1.38
N GLU A 3 40.61 -10.51 1.52
CA GLU A 3 40.84 -11.61 2.46
C GLU A 3 40.61 -11.17 3.90
N GLN A 4 41.21 -10.04 4.29
CA GLN A 4 41.00 -9.44 5.62
C GLN A 4 39.53 -9.13 5.92
N VAL A 5 38.77 -8.57 4.97
CA VAL A 5 37.33 -8.32 5.12
C VAL A 5 36.55 -9.63 5.23
N ALA A 6 36.96 -10.68 4.52
CA ALA A 6 36.32 -11.99 4.63
C ALA A 6 36.58 -12.64 6.00
N GLU A 7 37.82 -12.59 6.49
CA GLU A 7 38.18 -13.07 7.84
C GLU A 7 37.44 -12.30 8.94
N ASP A 8 37.38 -10.96 8.84
CA ASP A 8 36.64 -10.13 9.78
C ASP A 8 35.14 -10.47 9.79
N LEU A 9 34.55 -10.74 8.62
CA LEU A 9 33.15 -11.13 8.49
C LEU A 9 32.88 -12.53 9.05
N GLU A 10 33.80 -13.48 8.90
CA GLU A 10 33.71 -14.80 9.53
C GLU A 10 33.69 -14.68 11.06
N ALA A 11 34.61 -13.89 11.62
CA ALA A 11 34.63 -13.63 13.06
C ALA A 11 33.34 -12.95 13.56
N MET A 12 32.82 -11.96 12.80
CA MET A 12 31.53 -11.33 13.12
C MET A 12 30.36 -12.32 13.07
N GLN A 13 30.40 -13.29 12.15
CA GLN A 13 29.34 -14.28 11.99
C GLN A 13 29.33 -15.28 13.15
N GLU A 14 30.50 -15.69 13.65
CA GLU A 14 30.61 -16.51 14.87
C GLU A 14 30.06 -15.78 16.10
N VAL A 15 30.41 -14.51 16.29
CA VAL A 15 29.90 -13.70 17.39
C VAL A 15 28.37 -13.52 17.28
N ALA A 16 27.86 -13.25 16.08
CA ALA A 16 26.44 -13.11 15.83
C ALA A 16 25.66 -14.39 16.13
N GLN A 17 26.21 -15.55 15.77
CA GLN A 17 25.60 -16.85 16.08
C GLN A 17 25.53 -17.07 17.60
N ILE A 18 26.60 -16.78 18.34
CA ILE A 18 26.61 -16.87 19.81
C ILE A 18 25.53 -15.96 20.40
N LEU A 19 25.39 -14.72 19.93
CA LEU A 19 24.39 -13.78 20.40
C LEU A 19 22.96 -14.25 20.11
N ASP A 20 22.72 -14.79 18.91
CA ASP A 20 21.42 -15.34 18.51
C ASP A 20 21.02 -16.55 19.37
N ASP A 21 21.95 -17.45 19.67
CA ASP A 21 21.69 -18.66 20.45
C ASP A 21 21.52 -18.36 21.95
N HIS A 22 22.30 -17.41 22.50
CA HIS A 22 22.41 -17.21 23.95
C HIS A 22 21.67 -15.98 24.49
N THR A 23 21.15 -15.09 23.64
CA THR A 23 20.46 -13.87 24.10
C THR A 23 19.04 -13.75 23.55
N GLU A 24 18.15 -13.16 24.33
CA GLU A 24 16.79 -12.86 23.90
C GLU A 24 16.76 -11.77 22.81
N ALA A 25 17.70 -10.81 22.89
CA ALA A 25 17.91 -9.81 21.85
C ALA A 25 18.33 -10.45 20.51
N GLY A 26 19.27 -11.40 20.54
CA GLY A 26 19.70 -12.10 19.34
C GLY A 26 18.57 -12.90 18.67
N ARG A 27 17.80 -13.68 19.45
CA ARG A 27 16.60 -14.35 18.91
C ARG A 27 15.58 -13.38 18.31
N ARG A 28 15.45 -12.17 18.88
CA ARG A 28 14.51 -11.15 18.41
C ARG A 28 14.98 -10.43 17.14
N TYR A 29 16.26 -10.07 17.06
CA TYR A 29 16.81 -9.26 15.96
C TYR A 29 17.45 -10.09 14.84
N GLY A 30 17.92 -11.31 15.12
CA GLY A 30 18.58 -12.19 14.17
C GLY A 30 19.90 -11.61 13.65
N PHE A 31 20.88 -11.43 14.52
CA PHE A 31 22.17 -10.83 14.17
C PHE A 31 22.90 -11.61 13.09
N THR A 32 22.76 -12.94 13.06
CA THR A 32 23.37 -13.79 12.01
C THR A 32 22.85 -13.39 10.62
N ARG A 33 21.55 -13.13 10.50
CA ARG A 33 20.96 -12.64 9.23
C ARG A 33 21.49 -11.26 8.88
N MET A 34 21.70 -10.38 9.86
CA MET A 34 22.25 -9.05 9.64
C MET A 34 23.69 -9.10 9.13
N VAL A 35 24.54 -9.94 9.73
CA VAL A 35 25.93 -10.13 9.29
C VAL A 35 25.99 -10.78 7.90
N GLU A 36 25.12 -11.74 7.61
CA GLU A 36 25.05 -12.36 6.28
C GLU A 36 24.70 -11.33 5.18
N GLU A 37 23.75 -10.44 5.44
CA GLU A 37 23.40 -9.36 4.52
C GLU A 37 24.53 -8.33 4.38
N LEU A 38 25.23 -8.00 5.47
CA LEU A 38 26.42 -7.15 5.44
C LEU A 38 27.52 -7.78 4.58
N ARG A 39 27.81 -9.08 4.78
CA ARG A 39 28.79 -9.84 3.98
C ARG A 39 28.45 -9.79 2.50
N LYS A 40 27.19 -10.06 2.14
CA LYS A 40 26.74 -9.98 0.74
C LYS A 40 26.92 -8.58 0.16
N SER A 41 26.60 -7.53 0.93
CA SER A 41 26.77 -6.14 0.50
C SER A 41 28.23 -5.80 0.25
N LEU A 42 29.11 -6.09 1.21
CA LEU A 42 30.55 -5.81 1.11
C LEU A 42 31.22 -6.58 -0.03
N LEU A 43 30.90 -7.86 -0.19
CA LEU A 43 31.47 -8.66 -1.30
C LEU A 43 31.05 -8.12 -2.67
N ARG A 44 29.83 -7.59 -2.81
CA ARG A 44 29.39 -6.91 -4.04
C ARG A 44 30.14 -5.61 -4.26
N GLU A 45 30.28 -4.78 -3.23
CA GLU A 45 31.03 -3.51 -3.33
C GLU A 45 32.50 -3.72 -3.70
N LEU A 46 33.08 -4.86 -3.31
CA LEU A 46 34.47 -5.16 -3.62
C LEU A 46 34.67 -5.66 -5.05
N ASP A 47 33.63 -6.00 -5.83
CA ASP A 47 33.74 -6.54 -7.20
C ASP A 47 33.43 -5.52 -8.28
N TYR A 48 34.47 -4.87 -8.79
CA TYR A 48 34.36 -3.87 -9.85
C TYR A 48 33.81 -4.38 -11.19
N ARG A 49 33.70 -5.69 -11.40
CA ARG A 49 33.00 -6.22 -12.58
C ARG A 49 31.51 -5.90 -12.54
N LEU A 50 30.93 -5.79 -11.34
CA LEU A 50 29.54 -5.36 -11.16
C LEU A 50 29.37 -3.90 -11.58
N GLU A 51 30.29 -3.04 -11.17
CA GLU A 51 30.30 -1.63 -11.57
C GLU A 51 30.51 -1.46 -13.08
N ALA A 52 31.43 -2.21 -13.70
CA ALA A 52 31.57 -2.25 -15.16
C ALA A 52 30.25 -2.64 -15.86
N GLY A 53 29.56 -3.65 -15.33
CA GLY A 53 28.23 -4.03 -15.83
C GLY A 53 27.20 -2.90 -15.69
N ASN A 54 27.22 -2.16 -14.58
CA ASN A 54 26.35 -1.01 -14.37
C ASN A 54 26.65 0.14 -15.35
N LEU A 55 27.93 0.42 -15.65
CA LEU A 55 28.35 1.42 -16.65
C LEU A 55 27.84 1.09 -18.05
N ARG A 56 27.99 -0.16 -18.49
CA ARG A 56 27.45 -0.62 -19.78
C ARG A 56 25.94 -0.45 -19.82
N LEU A 57 25.24 -1.03 -18.84
CA LEU A 57 23.79 -1.00 -18.81
C LEU A 57 23.26 0.45 -18.76
N LEU A 58 23.81 1.30 -17.90
CA LEU A 58 23.36 2.68 -17.81
C LEU A 58 23.69 3.47 -19.08
N GLY A 59 24.86 3.26 -19.68
CA GLY A 59 25.24 3.88 -20.95
C GLY A 59 24.25 3.53 -22.07
N GLU A 60 23.85 2.27 -22.18
CA GLU A 60 22.81 1.83 -23.13
C GLU A 60 21.45 2.50 -22.85
N LYS A 61 21.03 2.55 -21.59
CA LYS A 61 19.76 3.17 -21.19
C LYS A 61 19.72 4.68 -21.43
N LEU A 62 20.87 5.34 -21.33
CA LEU A 62 21.00 6.78 -21.49
C LEU A 62 21.45 7.21 -22.90
N ALA A 63 21.55 6.29 -23.86
CA ALA A 63 21.99 6.60 -25.23
C ALA A 63 21.13 7.66 -25.95
N GLY A 64 19.87 7.85 -25.53
CA GLY A 64 18.98 8.88 -26.05
C GLY A 64 19.18 10.29 -25.46
N PHE A 65 20.04 10.45 -24.46
CA PHE A 65 20.32 11.72 -23.80
C PHE A 65 21.64 12.30 -24.32
N THR A 66 21.56 13.29 -25.20
CA THR A 66 22.72 13.84 -25.91
C THR A 66 23.61 14.71 -25.01
N LYS A 67 23.07 15.27 -23.93
CA LYS A 67 23.86 16.04 -22.95
C LYS A 67 24.43 15.18 -21.82
N ILE A 68 24.24 13.85 -21.84
CA ILE A 68 24.76 12.95 -20.80
C ILE A 68 25.72 11.94 -21.44
N VAL A 69 26.78 11.60 -20.71
CA VAL A 69 27.71 10.55 -21.11
C VAL A 69 28.02 9.65 -19.91
N VAL A 70 28.07 8.35 -20.16
CA VAL A 70 28.54 7.35 -19.20
C VAL A 70 29.78 6.70 -19.82
N PRO A 71 30.97 6.81 -19.20
CA PRO A 71 32.18 6.24 -19.75
C PRO A 71 32.06 4.73 -19.83
N GLN A 72 32.44 4.15 -20.97
CA GLN A 72 32.39 2.71 -21.14
C GLN A 72 33.57 2.03 -20.46
N PRO A 73 33.35 0.89 -19.77
CA PRO A 73 34.44 0.11 -19.21
C PRO A 73 35.26 -0.52 -20.35
N ILE A 74 36.57 -0.63 -20.13
CA ILE A 74 37.47 -1.37 -21.02
C ILE A 74 37.66 -2.75 -20.41
N ASP A 75 36.87 -3.72 -20.89
CA ASP A 75 36.76 -5.05 -20.28
C ASP A 75 38.12 -5.77 -20.20
N ASP A 76 38.98 -5.65 -21.22
CA ASP A 76 40.32 -6.25 -21.25
C ASP A 76 41.27 -5.73 -20.16
N TYR A 77 40.99 -4.55 -19.62
CA TYR A 77 41.78 -3.90 -18.56
C TYR A 77 40.99 -3.81 -17.24
N SER A 78 39.86 -4.49 -17.14
CA SER A 78 39.00 -4.47 -15.97
C SER A 78 38.99 -5.84 -15.31
N THR A 79 39.18 -5.85 -14.00
CA THR A 79 39.16 -7.04 -13.17
C THR A 79 38.25 -6.80 -11.97
N SER A 80 38.08 -7.82 -11.13
CA SER A 80 37.36 -7.66 -9.88
C SER A 80 38.02 -6.68 -8.88
N ARG A 81 39.25 -6.22 -9.14
CA ARG A 81 40.04 -5.34 -8.25
C ARG A 81 40.48 -4.02 -8.90
N VAL A 82 40.33 -3.88 -10.21
CA VAL A 82 40.66 -2.67 -10.96
C VAL A 82 39.58 -2.45 -12.00
N LEU A 83 38.95 -1.28 -12.01
CA LEU A 83 38.05 -0.83 -13.06
C LEU A 83 38.81 0.12 -14.00
N THR A 84 38.88 -0.21 -15.28
CA THR A 84 39.41 0.68 -16.31
C THR A 84 38.26 1.10 -17.21
N MET A 85 38.14 2.40 -17.51
CA MET A 85 37.07 2.96 -18.34
C MET A 85 37.59 4.09 -19.23
N GLU A 86 36.76 4.52 -20.17
CA GLU A 86 37.05 5.67 -21.03
C GLU A 86 37.44 6.92 -20.20
N TYR A 87 38.49 7.60 -20.64
CA TYR A 87 38.95 8.80 -19.97
C TYR A 87 38.04 9.98 -20.30
N VAL A 88 37.38 10.52 -19.28
CA VAL A 88 36.52 11.70 -19.42
C VAL A 88 37.33 12.97 -19.19
N THR A 89 37.49 13.77 -20.25
CA THR A 89 38.08 15.10 -20.16
C THR A 89 37.05 16.11 -19.67
N GLY A 90 37.27 16.68 -18.47
CA GLY A 90 36.34 17.65 -17.91
C GLY A 90 36.72 18.11 -16.50
N ARG A 91 35.78 18.78 -15.84
CA ARG A 91 35.92 19.26 -14.46
C ARG A 91 34.76 18.76 -13.61
N LYS A 92 35.04 18.42 -12.34
CA LYS A 92 33.99 18.12 -11.35
C LYS A 92 33.04 19.31 -11.26
N ILE A 93 31.73 19.06 -11.24
CA ILE A 93 30.73 20.13 -11.08
C ILE A 93 30.95 20.93 -9.79
N THR A 94 31.43 20.28 -8.73
CA THR A 94 31.75 20.89 -7.43
C THR A 94 32.95 21.84 -7.48
N LYS A 95 33.75 21.80 -8.55
CA LYS A 95 34.93 22.64 -8.76
C LYS A 95 34.74 23.69 -9.86
N LEU A 96 33.53 23.86 -10.38
CA LEU A 96 33.24 24.89 -11.38
C LEU A 96 33.33 26.28 -10.73
N SER A 97 34.11 27.17 -11.33
CA SER A 97 34.16 28.57 -10.92
C SER A 97 32.86 29.28 -11.30
N PRO A 98 32.47 30.37 -10.62
CA PRO A 98 31.30 31.16 -10.99
C PRO A 98 31.32 31.61 -12.46
N LEU A 99 32.49 31.97 -12.98
CA LEU A 99 32.65 32.34 -14.40
C LEU A 99 32.39 31.17 -15.34
N ALA A 100 32.93 29.98 -15.04
CA ALA A 100 32.69 28.79 -15.87
C ALA A 100 31.21 28.35 -15.87
N LYS A 101 30.44 28.71 -14.84
CA LYS A 101 29.01 28.47 -14.78
C LYS A 101 28.19 29.41 -15.68
N LEU A 102 28.72 30.59 -16.02
CA LEU A 102 28.05 31.52 -16.93
C LEU A 102 28.20 31.12 -18.40
N ASP A 103 29.26 30.38 -18.73
CA ASP A 103 29.54 29.92 -20.09
C ASP A 103 28.83 28.60 -20.46
N ILE A 104 28.03 28.03 -19.54
CA ILE A 104 27.32 26.77 -19.75
C ILE A 104 25.81 27.00 -19.79
N ASP A 105 25.13 26.20 -20.61
CA ASP A 105 23.67 26.09 -20.62
C ASP A 105 23.21 25.21 -19.45
N GLY A 106 23.37 25.75 -18.23
CA GLY A 106 23.14 25.03 -16.98
C GLY A 106 21.70 24.56 -16.80
N GLU A 107 20.72 25.32 -17.30
CA GLU A 107 19.30 24.98 -17.21
C GLU A 107 18.97 23.75 -18.06
N ALA A 108 19.40 23.72 -19.32
CA ALA A 108 19.16 22.55 -20.16
C ALA A 108 19.96 21.32 -19.69
N LEU A 109 21.15 21.52 -19.11
CA LEU A 109 21.93 20.44 -18.49
C LEU A 109 21.20 19.86 -17.27
N ALA A 110 20.65 20.71 -16.40
CA ALA A 110 19.89 20.29 -15.24
C ALA A 110 18.59 19.57 -15.64
N GLU A 111 17.84 20.10 -16.61
CA GLU A 111 16.61 19.49 -17.12
C GLU A 111 16.89 18.12 -17.74
N GLU A 112 17.93 18.01 -18.58
CA GLU A 112 18.25 16.74 -19.23
C GLU A 112 18.73 15.69 -18.22
N LEU A 113 19.52 16.09 -17.23
CA LEU A 113 19.92 15.25 -16.12
C LEU A 113 18.70 14.77 -15.33
N PHE A 114 17.81 15.67 -14.93
CA PHE A 114 16.64 15.33 -14.13
C PHE A 114 15.72 14.37 -14.89
N ARG A 115 15.46 14.66 -16.17
CA ARG A 115 14.71 13.77 -17.08
C ARG A 115 15.35 12.39 -17.19
N ALA A 116 16.68 12.29 -17.24
CA ALA A 116 17.39 11.02 -17.28
C ALA A 116 17.20 10.20 -15.99
N TYR A 117 17.21 10.83 -14.82
CA TYR A 117 16.91 10.14 -13.56
C TYR A 117 15.44 9.72 -13.48
N LEU A 118 14.50 10.57 -13.92
CA LEU A 118 13.09 10.19 -14.02
C LEU A 118 12.89 8.98 -14.93
N GLN A 119 13.58 8.90 -16.07
CA GLN A 119 13.54 7.73 -16.94
C GLN A 119 14.11 6.48 -16.25
N GLN A 120 15.31 6.59 -15.66
CA GLN A 120 15.95 5.49 -14.93
C GLN A 120 15.03 4.89 -13.86
N ILE A 121 14.40 5.75 -13.05
CA ILE A 121 13.52 5.36 -11.95
C ILE A 121 12.19 4.85 -12.53
N LEU A 122 11.44 5.70 -13.22
CA LEU A 122 10.02 5.49 -13.51
C LEU A 122 9.74 4.68 -14.79
N VAL A 123 10.74 4.52 -15.67
CA VAL A 123 10.61 3.75 -16.93
C VAL A 123 11.49 2.51 -16.90
N ASP A 124 12.79 2.67 -16.64
CA ASP A 124 13.74 1.56 -16.70
C ASP A 124 13.66 0.64 -15.50
N GLY A 125 13.36 1.19 -14.32
CA GLY A 125 13.30 0.43 -13.06
C GLY A 125 14.70 0.04 -12.58
N PHE A 126 15.71 0.74 -13.09
CA PHE A 126 17.12 0.60 -12.79
C PHE A 126 17.71 2.00 -12.77
N PHE A 127 18.21 2.43 -11.61
CA PHE A 127 18.71 3.78 -11.44
C PHE A 127 20.02 3.83 -10.68
N HIS A 128 20.82 4.84 -11.00
CA HIS A 128 22.00 5.20 -10.24
C HIS A 128 21.58 5.75 -8.87
N ALA A 129 21.92 5.02 -7.80
CA ALA A 129 21.39 5.27 -6.46
C ALA A 129 22.23 6.26 -5.63
N ASP A 130 23.37 6.74 -6.15
CA ASP A 130 24.24 7.68 -5.46
C ASP A 130 24.93 8.68 -6.41
N PRO A 131 24.18 9.61 -7.04
CA PRO A 131 24.73 10.60 -7.95
C PRO A 131 25.47 11.73 -7.23
N HIS A 132 26.40 11.35 -6.36
CA HIS A 132 27.15 12.25 -5.52
C HIS A 132 27.85 13.31 -6.38
N PRO A 133 27.73 14.61 -6.06
CA PRO A 133 28.29 15.68 -6.89
C PRO A 133 29.80 15.56 -7.17
N GLY A 134 30.53 14.82 -6.33
CA GLY A 134 31.96 14.52 -6.53
C GLY A 134 32.28 13.59 -7.71
N ASN A 135 31.28 12.84 -8.20
CA ASN A 135 31.39 11.84 -9.27
C ASN A 135 30.70 12.30 -10.56
N VAL A 136 30.20 13.53 -10.58
CA VAL A 136 29.57 14.16 -11.74
C VAL A 136 30.53 15.20 -12.32
N PHE A 137 30.80 15.07 -13.62
CA PHE A 137 31.74 15.94 -14.33
C PHE A 137 31.02 16.71 -15.42
N LEU A 138 31.42 17.97 -15.61
CA LEU A 138 31.15 18.71 -16.82
C LEU A 138 32.30 18.45 -17.79
N THR A 139 32.00 17.83 -18.94
CA THR A 139 32.99 17.54 -19.97
C THR A 139 33.35 18.80 -20.75
N ASN A 140 34.51 18.80 -21.42
CA ASN A 140 34.96 19.94 -22.21
C ASN A 140 34.06 20.27 -23.41
N ASP A 141 33.29 19.29 -23.90
CA ASP A 141 32.28 19.43 -24.95
C ASP A 141 30.87 19.75 -24.41
N GLY A 142 30.75 20.09 -23.12
CA GLY A 142 29.52 20.62 -22.55
C GLY A 142 28.46 19.57 -22.18
N ARG A 143 28.85 18.33 -21.92
CA ARG A 143 27.99 17.24 -21.43
C ARG A 143 28.22 16.95 -19.95
N ILE A 144 27.28 16.23 -19.33
CA ILE A 144 27.41 15.70 -17.97
C ILE A 144 27.90 14.26 -18.05
N ALA A 145 29.06 13.99 -17.45
CA ALA A 145 29.57 12.65 -17.28
C ALA A 145 29.25 12.08 -15.89
N LEU A 146 28.69 10.87 -15.86
CA LEU A 146 28.43 10.09 -14.65
C LEU A 146 29.51 9.00 -14.52
N LEU A 147 30.42 9.11 -13.56
CA LEU A 147 31.60 8.22 -13.49
C LEU A 147 31.41 7.01 -12.56
N ASP A 148 30.99 7.26 -11.33
CA ASP A 148 30.85 6.23 -10.29
C ASP A 148 29.46 5.65 -10.36
N LEU A 149 29.36 4.35 -10.66
CA LEU A 149 28.11 3.58 -10.63
C LEU A 149 28.21 2.39 -9.68
N GLY A 150 28.98 2.54 -8.61
CA GLY A 150 29.13 1.53 -7.56
C GLY A 150 27.81 1.20 -6.87
N MET A 151 26.87 2.15 -6.81
CA MET A 151 25.55 1.95 -6.22
C MET A 151 24.44 2.10 -7.25
N THR A 152 23.77 1.00 -7.58
CA THR A 152 22.55 1.01 -8.40
C THR A 152 21.43 0.28 -7.67
N ALA A 153 20.19 0.66 -7.98
CA ALA A 153 19.01 0.07 -7.39
C ALA A 153 18.02 -0.34 -8.48
N ARG A 154 17.20 -1.35 -8.15
CA ARG A 154 16.13 -1.83 -9.01
C ARG A 154 14.78 -1.72 -8.31
N ILE A 155 13.77 -1.36 -9.07
CA ILE A 155 12.38 -1.28 -8.62
C ILE A 155 11.47 -1.97 -9.63
N ASP A 156 10.44 -2.63 -9.14
CA ASP A 156 9.47 -3.33 -9.97
C ASP A 156 8.44 -2.38 -10.60
N GLY A 157 7.68 -2.89 -11.56
CA GLY A 157 6.67 -2.12 -12.29
C GLY A 157 5.60 -1.51 -11.39
N THR A 158 5.21 -2.18 -10.32
CA THR A 158 4.17 -1.69 -9.39
C THR A 158 4.68 -0.48 -8.63
N LEU A 159 5.88 -0.57 -8.05
CA LEU A 159 6.51 0.51 -7.32
C LEU A 159 6.81 1.71 -8.24
N GLN A 160 7.23 1.47 -9.49
CA GLN A 160 7.39 2.55 -10.47
C GLN A 160 6.10 3.37 -10.67
N GLU A 161 4.93 2.73 -10.59
CA GLU A 161 3.64 3.43 -10.72
C GLU A 161 3.28 4.26 -9.54
N GLN A 162 3.43 3.66 -8.37
CA GLN A 162 3.10 4.32 -7.14
C GLN A 162 4.02 5.52 -6.96
N LEU A 163 5.31 5.39 -7.31
CA LEU A 163 6.27 6.49 -7.29
C LEU A 163 5.93 7.60 -8.28
N LEU A 164 5.60 7.29 -9.55
CA LEU A 164 5.18 8.31 -10.51
C LEU A 164 3.95 9.07 -10.00
N LYS A 165 2.94 8.35 -9.53
CA LYS A 165 1.72 8.95 -8.98
C LYS A 165 2.00 9.78 -7.74
N LEU A 166 2.92 9.33 -6.87
CA LEU A 166 3.29 10.02 -5.64
C LEU A 166 3.98 11.34 -5.97
N LEU A 167 5.00 11.30 -6.83
CA LEU A 167 5.74 12.48 -7.27
C LEU A 167 4.81 13.50 -7.94
N LEU A 168 3.85 13.03 -8.76
CA LEU A 168 2.85 13.92 -9.36
C LEU A 168 1.92 14.54 -8.32
N ALA A 169 1.35 13.73 -7.43
CA ALA A 169 0.47 14.22 -6.37
C ALA A 169 1.18 15.28 -5.50
N MET A 170 2.45 15.06 -5.17
CA MET A 170 3.27 16.05 -4.46
C MET A 170 3.47 17.32 -5.28
N SER A 171 3.86 17.18 -6.56
CA SER A 171 4.10 18.34 -7.45
C SER A 171 2.85 19.18 -7.73
N GLU A 172 1.66 18.60 -7.57
CA GLU A 172 0.34 19.25 -7.74
C GLU A 172 -0.28 19.70 -6.39
N GLY A 173 0.39 19.45 -5.27
CA GLY A 173 -0.11 19.80 -3.93
C GLY A 173 -1.29 18.96 -3.45
N GLN A 174 -1.50 17.77 -4.01
CA GLN A 174 -2.59 16.86 -3.63
C GLN A 174 -2.18 16.02 -2.40
N SER A 175 -2.19 16.64 -1.22
CA SER A 175 -1.74 16.02 0.04
C SER A 175 -2.46 14.72 0.39
N ASP A 176 -3.79 14.68 0.27
CA ASP A 176 -4.60 13.47 0.56
C ASP A 176 -4.22 12.31 -0.36
N ARG A 177 -4.04 12.61 -1.65
CA ARG A 177 -3.64 11.62 -2.65
C ARG A 177 -2.21 11.15 -2.43
N ALA A 178 -1.31 12.06 -2.07
CA ALA A 178 0.08 11.73 -1.72
C ALA A 178 0.11 10.82 -0.48
N ALA A 179 -0.72 11.09 0.53
CA ALA A 179 -0.85 10.23 1.70
C ALA A 179 -1.36 8.82 1.34
N ASP A 180 -2.42 8.72 0.53
CA ASP A 180 -2.94 7.43 0.05
C ASP A 180 -1.86 6.60 -0.67
N LEU A 181 -1.06 7.25 -1.51
CA LEU A 181 -0.01 6.60 -2.28
C LEU A 181 1.16 6.19 -1.38
N ALA A 182 1.55 7.03 -0.43
CA ALA A 182 2.59 6.69 0.54
C ALA A 182 2.19 5.50 1.43
N ILE A 183 0.93 5.43 1.87
CA ILE A 183 0.38 4.28 2.60
C ILE A 183 0.43 3.01 1.73
N ARG A 184 0.11 3.11 0.43
CA ARG A 184 0.16 1.97 -0.51
C ARG A 184 1.58 1.49 -0.84
N ILE A 185 2.56 2.37 -0.77
CA ILE A 185 3.99 2.03 -0.99
C ILE A 185 4.57 1.39 0.27
N GLY A 186 4.15 1.86 1.44
CA GLY A 186 4.55 1.32 2.73
C GLY A 186 3.73 0.12 3.17
N GLU A 187 4.16 -0.48 4.27
CA GLU A 187 3.46 -1.54 4.98
C GLU A 187 3.01 -0.97 6.35
N PRO A 188 1.72 -0.62 6.51
CA PRO A 188 1.18 -0.17 7.79
C PRO A 188 1.30 -1.26 8.85
N LYS A 189 1.78 -0.89 10.05
CA LYS A 189 1.82 -1.79 11.22
C LYS A 189 0.52 -1.74 12.01
N GLU A 190 0.41 -2.59 13.02
CA GLU A 190 -0.75 -2.64 13.92
C GLU A 190 -0.98 -1.32 14.67
N ASP A 191 0.08 -0.55 14.92
CA ASP A 191 0.06 0.75 15.61
C ASP A 191 -0.04 1.95 14.65
N PHE A 192 -0.42 1.73 13.39
CA PHE A 192 -0.51 2.79 12.38
C PHE A 192 -1.58 3.85 12.74
N ASP A 193 -1.14 5.11 12.92
CA ASP A 193 -2.00 6.28 13.12
C ASP A 193 -2.23 7.02 11.79
N GLU A 194 -3.28 6.62 11.07
CA GLU A 194 -3.63 7.21 9.77
C GLU A 194 -3.95 8.71 9.86
N LEU A 195 -4.62 9.14 10.94
CA LEU A 195 -5.02 10.54 11.11
C LEU A 195 -3.79 11.43 11.30
N GLN A 196 -2.86 11.00 12.15
CA GLN A 196 -1.60 11.70 12.35
C GLN A 196 -0.77 11.74 11.07
N PHE A 197 -0.69 10.62 10.34
CA PHE A 197 0.02 10.54 9.07
C PHE A 197 -0.51 11.54 8.05
N ARG A 198 -1.82 11.52 7.79
CA ARG A 198 -2.47 12.44 6.84
C ARG A 198 -2.28 13.90 7.23
N ARG A 199 -2.42 14.23 8.51
CA ARG A 199 -2.20 15.61 9.00
C ARG A 199 -0.78 16.10 8.72
N ARG A 200 0.23 15.31 9.07
CA ARG A 200 1.65 15.68 8.83
C ARG A 200 2.00 15.74 7.35
N MET A 201 1.41 14.86 6.53
CA MET A 201 1.54 14.93 5.07
C MET A 201 0.94 16.22 4.51
N ALA A 202 -0.23 16.65 5.01
CA ALA A 202 -0.84 17.91 4.61
C ALA A 202 -0.02 19.13 5.02
N GLU A 203 0.50 19.15 6.25
CA GLU A 203 1.42 20.19 6.75
C GLU A 203 2.67 20.29 5.85
N MET A 204 3.32 19.17 5.57
CA MET A 204 4.52 19.12 4.71
C MET A 204 4.23 19.64 3.30
N VAL A 205 3.13 19.21 2.67
CA VAL A 205 2.79 19.63 1.30
C VAL A 205 2.44 21.13 1.24
N ALA A 206 1.75 21.66 2.26
CA ALA A 206 1.44 23.09 2.36
C ALA A 206 2.73 23.94 2.48
N GLU A 207 3.66 23.54 3.35
CA GLU A 207 4.96 24.22 3.50
C GLU A 207 5.75 24.31 2.18
N GLN A 208 5.62 23.30 1.30
CA GLN A 208 6.30 23.31 0.01
C GLN A 208 5.64 24.22 -1.03
N GLN A 209 4.32 24.41 -0.97
CA GLN A 209 3.64 25.34 -1.88
C GLN A 209 4.09 26.78 -1.63
N ASP A 210 4.36 27.13 -0.37
CA ASP A 210 4.82 28.45 0.05
C ASP A 210 6.33 28.68 -0.16
N ALA A 211 7.09 27.62 -0.45
CA ALA A 211 8.54 27.70 -0.68
C ALA A 211 8.87 28.33 -2.05
N THR A 212 9.93 29.13 -2.10
CA THR A 212 10.46 29.64 -3.37
C THR A 212 11.03 28.52 -4.23
N VAL A 213 11.07 28.69 -5.55
CA VAL A 213 11.61 27.69 -6.50
C VAL A 213 13.02 27.22 -6.09
N SER A 214 13.90 28.16 -5.73
CA SER A 214 15.25 27.88 -5.25
C SER A 214 15.33 27.13 -3.92
N GLN A 215 14.21 26.94 -3.21
CA GLN A 215 14.11 26.19 -1.95
C GLN A 215 13.48 24.81 -2.14
N ARG A 216 12.83 24.52 -3.28
CA ARG A 216 12.25 23.21 -3.56
C ARG A 216 13.32 22.14 -3.72
N GLN A 217 13.10 20.99 -3.08
CA GLN A 217 14.03 19.86 -3.02
C GLN A 217 13.24 18.57 -2.95
N VAL A 218 12.99 17.94 -4.09
CA VAL A 218 12.17 16.72 -4.16
C VAL A 218 12.80 15.61 -3.32
N GLY A 219 14.14 15.53 -3.27
CA GLY A 219 14.81 14.56 -2.43
C GLY A 219 14.52 14.74 -0.94
N LYS A 220 14.44 16.00 -0.48
CA LYS A 220 14.13 16.32 0.91
C LYS A 220 12.69 15.94 1.24
N GLU A 221 11.77 16.20 0.32
CA GLU A 221 10.36 15.86 0.47
C GLU A 221 10.18 14.34 0.59
N VAL A 222 10.79 13.53 -0.28
CA VAL A 222 10.72 12.06 -0.20
C VAL A 222 11.30 11.54 1.12
N MET A 223 12.39 12.15 1.61
CA MET A 223 12.96 11.79 2.91
C MET A 223 12.09 12.22 4.08
N GLN A 224 11.38 13.35 3.99
CA GLN A 224 10.40 13.76 5.00
C GLN A 224 9.21 12.81 5.05
N ILE A 225 8.69 12.37 3.91
CA ILE A 225 7.63 11.34 3.84
C ILE A 225 8.06 10.08 4.57
N LYS A 226 9.30 9.62 4.34
CA LYS A 226 9.84 8.45 5.05
C LYS A 226 9.82 8.65 6.57
N LEU A 227 10.21 9.83 7.07
CA LEU A 227 10.20 10.13 8.50
C LEU A 227 8.78 10.19 9.06
N ILE A 228 7.86 10.87 8.37
CA ILE A 228 6.44 10.95 8.75
C ILE A 228 5.81 9.55 8.77
N ALA A 229 6.11 8.73 7.77
CA ALA A 229 5.65 7.35 7.67
C ALA A 229 6.18 6.51 8.84
N ALA A 230 7.48 6.60 9.15
CA ALA A 230 8.07 5.87 10.25
C ALA A 230 7.47 6.27 11.61
N ASP A 231 7.29 7.56 11.85
CA ASP A 231 6.71 8.09 13.10
C ASP A 231 5.24 7.68 13.28
N ALA A 232 4.49 7.55 12.18
CA ALA A 232 3.08 7.18 12.20
C ALA A 232 2.84 5.65 12.21
N GLY A 233 3.90 4.81 12.18
CA GLY A 233 3.75 3.35 12.20
C GLY A 233 3.70 2.68 10.83
N ILE A 234 4.16 3.33 9.76
CA ILE A 234 4.31 2.73 8.42
C ILE A 234 5.76 2.28 8.22
N ARG A 235 5.95 1.01 7.87
CA ARG A 235 7.25 0.50 7.42
C ARG A 235 7.45 0.79 5.93
N VAL A 236 8.41 1.65 5.62
CA VAL A 236 8.75 1.98 4.22
C VAL A 236 9.75 0.99 3.61
N PRO A 237 9.65 0.71 2.29
CA PRO A 237 10.61 -0.14 1.60
C PRO A 237 12.00 0.53 1.51
N PRO A 238 13.11 -0.24 1.57
CA PRO A 238 14.48 0.30 1.45
C PRO A 238 14.71 1.13 0.19
N GLN A 239 14.03 0.77 -0.90
CA GLN A 239 14.09 1.44 -2.20
C GLN A 239 13.65 2.90 -2.12
N LEU A 240 12.71 3.24 -1.24
CA LEU A 240 12.29 4.62 -1.02
C LEU A 240 13.38 5.46 -0.35
N THR A 241 14.18 4.85 0.54
CA THR A 241 15.34 5.52 1.15
C THR A 241 16.43 5.77 0.12
N MET A 242 16.72 4.79 -0.75
CA MET A 242 17.68 4.96 -1.85
C MET A 242 17.23 6.05 -2.83
N LEU A 243 15.94 6.07 -3.16
CA LEU A 243 15.35 7.10 -4.00
C LEU A 243 15.49 8.49 -3.39
N GLY A 244 15.14 8.65 -2.11
CA GLY A 244 15.29 9.92 -1.40
C GLY A 244 16.72 10.44 -1.41
N LYS A 245 17.71 9.57 -1.13
CA LYS A 245 19.15 9.92 -1.22
C LYS A 245 19.55 10.31 -2.65
N THR A 246 19.08 9.57 -3.64
CA THR A 246 19.37 9.82 -5.06
C THR A 246 18.88 11.21 -5.47
N LEU A 247 17.63 11.52 -5.17
CA LEU A 247 17.01 12.80 -5.50
C LEU A 247 17.64 13.96 -4.71
N LEU A 248 18.06 13.74 -3.46
CA LEU A 248 18.80 14.75 -2.69
C LEU A 248 20.13 15.13 -3.34
N ASN A 249 20.91 14.12 -3.74
CA ASN A 249 22.16 14.35 -4.45
C ASN A 249 21.91 15.05 -5.78
N LEU A 250 20.86 14.63 -6.50
CA LEU A 250 20.45 15.24 -7.76
C LEU A 250 20.04 16.71 -7.59
N ASP A 251 19.34 17.07 -6.51
CA ASP A 251 19.00 18.45 -6.17
C ASP A 251 20.27 19.30 -5.98
N LEU A 252 21.32 18.75 -5.35
CA LEU A 252 22.61 19.44 -5.19
C LEU A 252 23.32 19.66 -6.52
N VAL A 253 23.29 18.67 -7.42
CA VAL A 253 23.83 18.79 -8.78
C VAL A 253 23.05 19.84 -9.57
N GLY A 254 21.72 19.76 -9.58
CA GLY A 254 20.82 20.68 -10.25
C GLY A 254 21.07 22.12 -9.82
N ARG A 255 21.10 22.40 -8.52
CA ARG A 255 21.42 23.73 -7.97
C ARG A 255 22.80 24.25 -8.35
N THR A 256 23.77 23.35 -8.51
CA THR A 256 25.13 23.72 -8.92
C THR A 256 25.15 24.20 -10.36
N LEU A 257 24.34 23.60 -11.22
CA LEU A 257 24.21 23.89 -12.66
C LEU A 257 23.26 25.07 -12.92
N ALA A 258 22.08 25.06 -12.31
CA ALA A 258 21.01 26.04 -12.47
C ALA A 258 20.31 26.29 -11.11
N PRO A 259 20.64 27.39 -10.42
CA PRO A 259 20.07 27.71 -9.10
C PRO A 259 18.55 27.89 -9.08
N ASP A 260 17.97 28.30 -10.22
CA ASP A 260 16.54 28.56 -10.37
C ASP A 260 15.77 27.38 -11.02
N PHE A 261 16.42 26.22 -11.16
CA PHE A 261 15.77 25.02 -11.69
C PHE A 261 14.66 24.54 -10.74
N ASP A 262 13.45 24.32 -11.26
CA ASP A 262 12.32 23.74 -10.53
C ASP A 262 12.16 22.23 -10.85
N PRO A 263 12.55 21.33 -9.93
CA PRO A 263 12.38 19.89 -10.13
C PRO A 263 10.90 19.47 -10.27
N ASN A 264 9.98 20.15 -9.58
CA ASN A 264 8.55 19.82 -9.64
C ASN A 264 7.97 20.17 -11.01
N GLU A 265 8.46 21.25 -11.63
CA GLU A 265 8.09 21.57 -13.00
C GLU A 265 8.61 20.52 -13.99
N SER A 266 9.86 20.07 -13.82
CA SER A 266 10.43 18.99 -14.62
C SER A 266 9.61 17.69 -14.51
N ILE A 267 9.16 17.31 -13.30
CA ILE A 267 8.27 16.16 -13.09
C ILE A 267 6.99 16.32 -13.89
N ARG A 268 6.28 17.46 -13.74
CA ARG A 268 5.00 17.70 -14.44
C ARG A 268 5.17 17.70 -15.96
N ARG A 269 6.24 18.31 -16.47
CA ARG A 269 6.54 18.42 -17.89
C ARG A 269 6.81 17.04 -18.53
N ASN A 270 7.52 16.17 -17.81
CA ASN A 270 7.92 14.86 -18.31
C ASN A 270 6.90 13.74 -17.99
N ALA A 271 5.91 14.01 -17.13
CA ALA A 271 4.92 13.05 -16.66
C ALA A 271 4.20 12.27 -17.77
N ALA A 272 3.67 12.99 -18.76
CA ALA A 272 2.88 12.41 -19.85
C ALA A 272 3.74 11.47 -20.71
N GLU A 273 4.98 11.87 -20.99
CA GLU A 273 5.91 11.07 -21.77
C GLU A 273 6.36 9.83 -21.00
N ILE A 274 6.69 9.96 -19.72
CA ILE A 274 7.03 8.83 -18.84
C ILE A 274 5.86 7.83 -18.76
N PHE A 275 4.64 8.34 -18.57
CA PHE A 275 3.44 7.51 -18.55
C PHE A 275 3.24 6.76 -19.87
N ARG A 276 3.42 7.44 -21.01
CA ARG A 276 3.33 6.85 -22.35
C ARG A 276 4.38 5.76 -22.57
N GLN A 277 5.66 6.05 -22.28
CA GLN A 277 6.76 5.09 -22.44
C GLN A 277 6.54 3.83 -21.60
N ARG A 278 6.11 4.01 -20.35
CA ARG A 278 5.87 2.87 -19.46
C ARG A 278 4.66 2.05 -19.88
N THR A 279 3.59 2.72 -20.31
CA THR A 279 2.41 2.07 -20.88
C THR A 279 2.84 1.19 -22.07
N MET A 280 3.60 1.74 -23.02
CA MET A 280 4.13 0.99 -24.16
C MET A 280 5.07 -0.15 -23.75
N LYS A 281 5.95 0.05 -22.77
CA LYS A 281 6.84 -1.01 -22.27
C LYS A 281 6.06 -2.17 -21.64
N THR A 282 4.98 -1.86 -20.95
CA THR A 282 4.06 -2.86 -20.38
C THR A 282 3.32 -3.61 -21.49
N PHE A 283 2.84 -2.89 -22.52
CA PHE A 283 2.19 -3.49 -23.70
C PHE A 283 3.13 -4.38 -24.53
N ASN A 284 4.39 -3.99 -24.66
CA ASN A 284 5.41 -4.76 -25.40
C ASN A 284 6.00 -5.92 -24.59
N SER A 285 5.79 -5.94 -23.27
CA SER A 285 6.09 -7.12 -22.47
C SER A 285 5.05 -8.20 -22.74
N GLY A 286 5.46 -9.48 -22.80
CA GLY A 286 4.57 -10.63 -23.06
C GLY A 286 3.32 -10.70 -22.15
N THR A 287 3.30 -9.92 -21.07
CA THR A 287 2.15 -9.66 -20.18
C THR A 287 0.90 -9.18 -20.92
N PHE A 288 1.00 -8.39 -22.00
CA PHE A 288 -0.18 -8.03 -22.79
C PHE A 288 -0.76 -9.25 -23.52
N PHE A 289 0.09 -10.15 -24.01
CA PHE A 289 -0.35 -11.38 -24.63
C PHE A 289 -1.10 -12.26 -23.60
N THR A 290 -0.60 -12.35 -22.37
CA THR A 290 -1.27 -13.02 -21.26
C THR A 290 -2.61 -12.34 -20.91
N ALA A 291 -2.63 -11.02 -20.75
CA ALA A 291 -3.86 -10.26 -20.45
C ALA A 291 -4.89 -10.35 -21.60
N MET A 292 -4.44 -10.45 -22.85
CA MET A 292 -5.29 -10.65 -24.03
C MET A 292 -5.84 -12.07 -24.11
N LEU A 293 -5.07 -13.07 -23.67
CA LEU A 293 -5.57 -14.45 -23.50
C LEU A 293 -6.61 -14.54 -22.38
N GLU A 294 -6.40 -13.85 -21.25
CA GLU A 294 -7.36 -13.79 -20.14
C GLU A 294 -8.64 -13.03 -20.52
N THR A 295 -8.55 -11.94 -21.29
CA THR A 295 -9.73 -11.25 -21.83
C THR A 295 -10.45 -12.06 -22.91
N ARG A 296 -9.74 -12.86 -23.71
CA ARG A 296 -10.37 -13.83 -24.62
C ARG A 296 -11.21 -14.85 -23.85
N GLU A 297 -10.68 -15.39 -22.75
CA GLU A 297 -11.42 -16.31 -21.89
C GLU A 297 -12.68 -15.65 -21.28
N LEU A 298 -12.57 -14.37 -20.90
CA LEU A 298 -13.71 -13.58 -20.41
C LEU A 298 -14.78 -13.40 -21.50
N ILE A 299 -14.37 -13.05 -22.73
CA ILE A 299 -15.27 -12.85 -23.88
C ILE A 299 -15.90 -14.18 -24.33
N GLU A 300 -15.17 -15.30 -24.27
CA GLU A 300 -15.68 -16.62 -24.61
C GLU A 300 -16.72 -17.13 -23.60
N LYS A 301 -16.54 -16.80 -22.32
CA LYS A 301 -17.46 -17.19 -21.24
C LYS A 301 -18.61 -16.21 -21.02
N LEU A 302 -18.53 -14.99 -21.55
CA LEU A 302 -19.55 -13.94 -21.41
C LEU A 302 -20.94 -14.38 -21.92
N PRO A 303 -21.08 -14.97 -23.14
CA PRO A 303 -22.37 -15.36 -23.69
C PRO A 303 -23.05 -16.42 -22.84
N MET A 304 -22.29 -17.40 -22.33
CA MET A 304 -22.84 -18.43 -21.44
C MET A 304 -23.34 -17.86 -20.12
N ARG A 305 -22.58 -16.96 -19.49
CA ARG A 305 -23.00 -16.32 -18.23
C ARG A 305 -24.22 -15.42 -18.43
N LEU A 306 -24.29 -14.71 -19.56
CA LEU A 306 -25.45 -13.89 -19.92
C LEU A 306 -26.67 -14.76 -20.18
N ASN A 307 -26.51 -15.87 -20.91
CA ASN A 307 -27.58 -16.84 -21.14
C ASN A 307 -28.07 -17.47 -19.84
N GLN A 308 -27.18 -17.82 -18.90
CA GLN A 308 -27.55 -18.33 -17.58
C GLN A 308 -28.34 -17.29 -16.77
N LEU A 309 -27.94 -16.02 -16.79
CA LEU A 309 -28.69 -14.95 -16.13
C LEU A 309 -30.06 -14.74 -16.77
N LEU A 310 -30.13 -14.76 -18.11
CA LEU A 310 -31.38 -14.66 -18.86
C LEU A 310 -32.29 -15.87 -18.63
N GLU A 311 -31.73 -17.07 -18.48
CA GLU A 311 -32.47 -18.30 -18.20
C GLU A 311 -32.98 -18.32 -16.75
N LEU A 312 -32.19 -17.85 -15.79
CA LEU A 312 -32.61 -17.66 -14.40
C LEU A 312 -33.73 -16.61 -14.28
N LEU A 313 -33.69 -15.55 -15.09
CA LEU A 313 -34.76 -14.56 -15.22
C LEU A 313 -36.00 -15.13 -15.91
N ALA A 314 -35.83 -15.83 -17.03
CA ALA A 314 -36.92 -16.39 -17.84
C ALA A 314 -37.65 -17.53 -17.12
N THR A 315 -36.95 -18.32 -16.33
CA THR A 315 -37.55 -19.40 -15.52
C THR A 315 -38.18 -18.90 -14.21
N ASN A 316 -38.16 -17.58 -13.97
CA ASN A 316 -38.66 -16.95 -12.74
C ASN A 316 -38.05 -17.57 -11.46
N LYS A 317 -36.85 -18.16 -11.59
CA LYS A 317 -36.09 -18.82 -10.50
C LYS A 317 -35.20 -17.86 -9.74
N LEU A 318 -35.27 -16.57 -10.05
CA LEU A 318 -34.57 -15.52 -9.33
C LEU A 318 -35.22 -15.37 -7.94
N ARG A 319 -34.90 -16.32 -7.05
CA ARG A 319 -35.07 -16.19 -5.62
C ARG A 319 -34.08 -15.12 -5.19
N LEU A 320 -34.50 -13.86 -5.25
CA LEU A 320 -33.88 -12.83 -4.43
C LEU A 320 -33.98 -13.37 -3.00
N ASN A 321 -32.84 -13.80 -2.44
CA ASN A 321 -32.69 -13.93 -1.00
C ASN A 321 -32.75 -12.51 -0.42
N VAL A 322 -33.94 -11.92 -0.46
CA VAL A 322 -34.33 -10.98 0.57
C VAL A 322 -34.39 -11.85 1.81
N GLU A 323 -33.65 -11.50 2.86
CA GLU A 323 -33.93 -11.99 4.21
C GLU A 323 -35.35 -11.54 4.57
N ALA A 324 -36.34 -12.24 4.00
CA ALA A 324 -37.72 -12.13 4.35
C ALA A 324 -37.79 -12.64 5.79
N ILE A 325 -38.15 -11.72 6.69
CA ILE A 325 -38.62 -11.93 8.05
C ILE A 325 -38.81 -13.43 8.33
N ASP A 326 -37.91 -14.02 9.14
CA ASP A 326 -37.89 -15.45 9.46
C ASP A 326 -39.31 -16.01 9.51
N GLU A 327 -39.68 -16.80 8.49
CA GLU A 327 -41.04 -17.34 8.34
C GLU A 327 -41.42 -18.14 9.60
N ASP A 328 -40.43 -18.79 10.20
CA ASP A 328 -40.52 -19.50 11.47
C ASP A 328 -40.81 -18.57 12.66
N LEU A 329 -40.25 -17.36 12.69
CA LEU A 329 -40.49 -16.38 13.76
C LEU A 329 -41.92 -15.82 13.68
N LEU A 330 -42.41 -15.56 12.47
CA LEU A 330 -43.74 -15.03 12.22
C LEU A 330 -44.82 -16.10 12.50
N MET A 331 -44.60 -17.35 12.04
CA MET A 331 -45.48 -18.48 12.32
C MET A 331 -45.53 -18.82 13.82
N ALA A 332 -44.38 -18.80 14.52
CA ALA A 332 -44.34 -18.99 15.96
C ALA A 332 -45.09 -17.88 16.72
N GLY A 333 -44.99 -16.63 16.25
CA GLY A 333 -45.76 -15.50 16.78
C GLY A 333 -47.27 -15.69 16.62
N MET A 334 -47.73 -16.07 15.42
CA MET A 334 -49.16 -16.30 15.15
C MET A 334 -49.74 -17.45 15.97
N GLN A 335 -48.99 -18.56 16.13
CA GLN A 335 -49.45 -19.70 16.91
C GLN A 335 -49.57 -19.38 18.41
N LYS A 336 -48.67 -18.55 18.97
CA LYS A 336 -48.79 -18.03 20.34
C LYS A 336 -50.07 -17.20 20.52
N VAL A 337 -50.39 -16.33 19.55
CA VAL A 337 -51.60 -15.50 19.58
C VAL A 337 -52.86 -16.37 19.50
N ALA A 338 -52.90 -17.34 18.58
CA ALA A 338 -54.03 -18.24 18.43
C ALA A 338 -54.32 -19.02 19.73
N ASN A 339 -53.29 -19.61 20.35
CA ASN A 339 -53.45 -20.34 21.61
C ASN A 339 -53.94 -19.45 22.77
N ARG A 340 -53.47 -18.19 22.85
CA ARG A 340 -53.94 -17.22 23.86
C ARG A 340 -55.43 -16.90 23.68
N ILE A 341 -55.88 -16.73 22.43
CA ILE A 341 -57.29 -16.48 22.11
C ILE A 341 -58.16 -17.68 22.48
N THR A 342 -57.76 -18.90 22.09
CA THR A 342 -58.51 -20.12 22.40
C THR A 342 -58.63 -20.33 23.91
N LEU A 343 -57.54 -20.17 24.66
CA LEU A 343 -57.58 -20.31 26.12
C LEU A 343 -58.45 -19.22 26.77
N GLY A 344 -58.36 -17.98 26.28
CA GLY A 344 -59.20 -16.86 26.74
C GLY A 344 -60.70 -17.14 26.52
N LEU A 345 -61.07 -17.73 25.39
CA LEU A 345 -62.45 -18.13 25.10
C LEU A 345 -62.94 -19.26 26.03
N ILE A 346 -62.11 -20.28 26.29
CA ILE A 346 -62.44 -21.36 27.23
C ILE A 346 -62.64 -20.80 28.64
N LEU A 347 -61.76 -19.90 29.08
CA LEU A 347 -61.87 -19.23 30.39
C LEU A 347 -63.14 -18.39 30.48
N ALA A 348 -63.47 -17.61 29.44
CA ALA A 348 -64.71 -16.84 29.39
C ALA A 348 -65.94 -17.75 29.48
N ALA A 349 -65.93 -18.88 28.74
CA ALA A 349 -67.01 -19.87 28.79
C ALA A 349 -67.15 -20.51 30.17
N LEU A 350 -66.03 -20.83 30.85
CA LEU A 350 -66.04 -21.35 32.22
C LEU A 350 -66.56 -20.33 33.23
N ILE A 351 -66.20 -19.06 33.10
CA ILE A 351 -66.68 -17.97 33.98
C ILE A 351 -68.19 -17.77 33.78
N VAL A 352 -68.64 -17.68 32.53
CA VAL A 352 -70.07 -17.54 32.21
C VAL A 352 -70.84 -18.77 32.69
N GLY A 353 -70.33 -19.98 32.45
CA GLY A 353 -70.93 -21.23 32.92
C GLY A 353 -71.03 -21.29 34.44
N ALA A 354 -69.97 -20.91 35.16
CA ALA A 354 -69.98 -20.81 36.63
C ALA A 354 -71.01 -19.79 37.12
N ALA A 355 -71.10 -18.61 36.49
CA ALA A 355 -72.05 -17.57 36.86
C ALA A 355 -73.52 -17.99 36.62
N MET A 356 -73.79 -18.73 35.54
CA MET A 356 -75.13 -19.30 35.28
C MET A 356 -75.49 -20.38 36.31
N LEU A 357 -74.54 -21.26 36.65
CA LEU A 357 -74.75 -22.34 37.61
C LEU A 357 -74.95 -21.86 39.05
N MET A 358 -74.48 -20.65 39.40
CA MET A 358 -74.77 -20.05 40.71
C MET A 358 -76.27 -19.86 40.97
N ARG A 359 -77.11 -19.81 39.91
CA ARG A 359 -78.57 -19.66 40.03
C ARG A 359 -79.31 -20.98 40.19
N VAL A 360 -78.63 -22.13 40.01
CA VAL A 360 -79.24 -23.46 40.05
C VAL A 360 -79.18 -24.00 41.48
N GLN A 361 -80.33 -24.34 42.06
CA GLN A 361 -80.38 -24.97 43.38
C GLN A 361 -79.91 -26.43 43.28
N THR A 362 -78.87 -26.77 44.04
CA THR A 362 -78.27 -28.10 44.07
C THR A 362 -77.99 -28.54 45.51
N ASP A 363 -77.99 -29.85 45.74
CA ASP A 363 -77.67 -30.47 47.03
C ASP A 363 -76.17 -30.46 47.32
N PHE A 364 -75.34 -30.50 46.26
CA PHE A 364 -73.89 -30.39 46.36
C PHE A 364 -73.48 -28.91 46.47
N ARG A 365 -73.13 -28.45 47.69
CA ARG A 365 -72.73 -27.07 47.96
C ARG A 365 -71.35 -26.99 48.60
N ILE A 366 -70.58 -25.98 48.20
CA ILE A 366 -69.28 -25.64 48.79
C ILE A 366 -69.40 -24.18 49.27
N PHE A 367 -69.02 -23.86 50.51
CA PHE A 367 -69.15 -22.50 51.07
C PHE A 367 -70.54 -21.84 50.88
N GLY A 368 -71.63 -22.63 50.88
CA GLY A 368 -73.01 -22.13 50.72
C GLY A 368 -73.48 -21.89 49.27
N TYR A 369 -72.59 -21.99 48.28
CA TYR A 369 -72.91 -21.87 46.86
C TYR A 369 -72.90 -23.23 46.15
N PRO A 370 -73.55 -23.37 44.97
CA PRO A 370 -73.52 -24.59 44.18
C PRO A 370 -72.07 -25.06 43.92
N GLY A 371 -71.74 -26.28 44.33
CA GLY A 371 -70.35 -26.77 44.34
C GLY A 371 -69.74 -26.85 42.94
N LEU A 372 -70.54 -27.17 41.93
CA LEU A 372 -70.09 -27.23 40.53
C LEU A 372 -69.75 -25.83 39.97
N ALA A 373 -70.46 -24.79 40.41
CA ALA A 373 -70.16 -23.40 40.05
C ALA A 373 -68.80 -22.97 40.63
N ILE A 374 -68.52 -23.35 41.89
CA ILE A 374 -67.23 -23.07 42.53
C ILE A 374 -66.09 -23.82 41.82
N LEU A 375 -66.30 -25.09 41.43
CA LEU A 375 -65.28 -25.85 40.71
C LEU A 375 -64.92 -25.22 39.35
N PHE A 376 -65.91 -24.76 38.58
CA PHE A 376 -65.65 -24.03 37.33
C PHE A 376 -64.99 -22.67 37.56
N PHE A 377 -65.35 -21.96 38.63
CA PHE A 377 -64.71 -20.69 38.98
C PHE A 377 -63.25 -20.86 39.41
N LEU A 378 -62.95 -21.88 40.22
CA LEU A 378 -61.58 -22.24 40.59
C LEU A 378 -60.77 -22.68 39.38
N GLY A 379 -61.37 -23.49 38.49
CA GLY A 379 -60.74 -23.90 37.23
C GLY A 379 -60.42 -22.71 36.33
N ALA A 380 -61.34 -21.76 36.20
CA ALA A 380 -61.13 -20.53 35.43
C ALA A 380 -60.04 -19.64 36.07
N THR A 381 -60.01 -19.53 37.39
CA THR A 381 -59.00 -18.72 38.10
C THR A 381 -57.61 -19.32 37.96
N ALA A 382 -57.47 -20.65 38.11
CA ALA A 382 -56.21 -21.35 37.90
C ALA A 382 -55.73 -21.25 36.44
N GLY A 383 -56.64 -21.43 35.47
CA GLY A 383 -56.30 -21.29 34.05
C GLY A 383 -55.92 -19.86 33.67
N ALA A 384 -56.55 -18.84 34.25
CA ALA A 384 -56.18 -17.44 34.05
C ALA A 384 -54.79 -17.13 34.62
N ALA A 385 -54.46 -17.64 35.81
CA ALA A 385 -53.14 -17.50 36.40
C ALA A 385 -52.04 -18.16 35.55
N LEU A 386 -52.31 -19.36 35.01
CA LEU A 386 -51.41 -20.04 34.10
C LEU A 386 -51.19 -19.26 32.79
N LEU A 387 -52.25 -18.71 32.20
CA LEU A 387 -52.15 -17.88 31.00
C LEU A 387 -51.25 -16.66 31.25
N ILE A 388 -51.50 -15.92 32.33
CA ILE A 388 -50.68 -14.75 32.70
C ILE A 388 -49.21 -15.15 32.88
N TRP A 389 -48.96 -16.27 33.56
CA TRP A 389 -47.60 -16.77 33.76
C TRP A 389 -46.90 -17.12 32.44
N THR A 390 -47.59 -17.79 31.51
CA THR A 390 -47.02 -18.12 30.18
C THR A 390 -46.74 -16.89 29.33
N ILE A 391 -47.54 -15.83 29.44
CA ILE A 391 -47.31 -14.56 28.73
C ILE A 391 -46.05 -13.87 29.27
N LEU A 392 -45.95 -13.73 30.59
CA LEU A 392 -44.83 -13.05 31.24
C LEU A 392 -43.48 -13.75 31.00
N ARG A 393 -43.48 -15.08 30.89
CA ARG A 393 -42.26 -15.88 30.69
C ARG A 393 -41.90 -16.10 29.21
N GLY A 394 -42.86 -15.99 28.30
CA GLY A 394 -42.71 -16.35 26.88
C GLY A 394 -42.43 -15.18 25.92
N ASP A 395 -42.54 -13.93 26.38
CA ASP A 395 -42.32 -12.70 25.58
C ASP A 395 -40.99 -11.97 25.92
N THR A 396 -40.11 -12.56 26.72
CA THR A 396 -38.74 -12.06 26.85
C THR A 396 -37.95 -12.41 25.59
N LYS A 397 -37.51 -11.37 24.84
CA LYS A 397 -36.68 -11.50 23.63
C LYS A 397 -35.56 -12.52 23.83
N PRO A 398 -35.34 -13.48 22.91
CA PRO A 398 -34.04 -14.13 22.82
C PRO A 398 -33.00 -13.04 22.47
N LYS A 399 -31.84 -13.09 23.13
CA LYS A 399 -30.70 -12.20 22.84
C LYS A 399 -30.07 -12.56 21.51
#